data_AF-W4UML6-F1
#
_entry.id   AF-W4UML6-F1
#
_cell.length_a   1.000
_cell.length_b   1.000
_cell.length_c   1.000
_cell.angle_alpha   90.00
_cell.angle_beta   90.00
_cell.angle_gamma   90.00
#
_symmetry.space_group_name_H-M   'P 1'
#
loop_
_entity.id
_entity.type
_entity.pdbx_description
1 polymer ?
#
loop_
_entity_poly.entity_id
_entity_poly.type
_entity_poly.pdbx_seq_one_letter_code
_entity_poly.pdbx_strand_id
1 'polypeptide(L)'
;MTPDQLPGYVESIRSLREKYKEQISIKIGLECEYFPEYIPWLKEIIKKHQLDYVILGNHHFHTDEKFPYFGRHTETVDMLELYEESAIEGMESGLFAYLAHPELFMRAYPTFDRHCRLISRHICRAAARLNIPLEYNIGYAAYNEEQNLTTIPHPDFWKIAASENCTAIIGIDAHDNLDLETPIYYNRALSTLQELGIKVIERIPFLTER
;
A
#
# COMPACT_ATOMS: atom_id res chain seq x y z
N MET A 1 13.53 -9.79 2.06
CA MET A 1 14.15 -10.66 1.04
C MET A 1 15.28 -9.87 0.39
N THR A 2 16.47 -10.45 0.23
CA THR A 2 17.57 -9.78 -0.51
C THR A 2 17.39 -9.94 -2.03
N PRO A 3 18.02 -9.09 -2.87
CA PRO A 3 17.94 -9.23 -4.33
C PRO A 3 18.33 -10.62 -4.85
N ASP A 4 19.33 -11.27 -4.24
CA ASP A 4 19.78 -12.61 -4.63
C ASP A 4 18.77 -13.73 -4.33
N GLN A 5 17.83 -13.49 -3.42
CA GLN A 5 16.76 -14.43 -3.09
C GLN A 5 15.55 -14.32 -4.03
N LEU A 6 15.43 -13.21 -4.79
CA LEU A 6 14.31 -12.96 -5.68
C LEU A 6 14.08 -14.07 -6.71
N PRO A 7 15.10 -14.64 -7.38
CA PRO A 7 14.88 -15.75 -8.30
C PRO A 7 14.21 -16.97 -7.65
N GLY A 8 14.59 -17.30 -6.41
CA GLY A 8 13.99 -18.40 -5.64
C GLY A 8 12.54 -18.13 -5.25
N TYR A 9 12.23 -16.89 -4.84
CA TYR A 9 10.87 -16.44 -4.58
C TYR A 9 9.97 -16.59 -5.82
N VAL A 10 10.43 -16.08 -6.97
CA VAL A 10 9.68 -16.13 -8.23
C VAL A 10 9.42 -17.58 -8.65
N GLU A 11 10.41 -18.45 -8.57
CA GLU A 11 10.26 -19.86 -8.95
C GLU A 11 9.30 -20.62 -8.02
N SER A 12 9.34 -20.33 -6.72
CA SER A 12 8.42 -20.89 -5.75
C SER A 12 6.97 -20.52 -6.08
N ILE A 13 6.68 -19.24 -6.33
CA ILE A 13 5.32 -18.80 -6.68
C ILE A 13 4.88 -19.37 -8.02
N ARG A 14 5.77 -19.47 -9.02
CA ARG A 14 5.43 -20.12 -10.31
C ARG A 14 5.01 -21.57 -10.13
N SER A 15 5.75 -22.31 -9.31
CA SER A 15 5.42 -23.70 -8.99
C SER A 15 4.07 -23.81 -8.27
N LEU A 16 3.79 -22.93 -7.31
CA LEU A 16 2.51 -22.87 -6.60
C LEU A 16 1.36 -22.50 -7.55
N ARG A 17 1.58 -21.51 -8.43
CA ARG A 17 0.60 -21.10 -9.44
C ARG A 17 0.20 -22.26 -10.35
N GLU A 18 1.15 -23.07 -10.81
CA GLU A 18 0.83 -24.26 -11.61
C GLU A 18 0.11 -25.33 -10.78
N LYS A 19 0.59 -25.60 -9.55
CA LYS A 19 -0.01 -26.58 -8.65
C LYS A 19 -1.47 -26.28 -8.32
N TYR A 20 -1.82 -25.00 -8.15
CA TYR A 20 -3.14 -24.55 -7.69
C TYR A 20 -3.98 -23.84 -8.76
N LYS A 21 -3.60 -23.91 -10.05
CA LYS A 21 -4.23 -23.14 -11.14
C LYS A 21 -5.75 -23.33 -11.30
N GLU A 22 -6.27 -24.50 -10.92
CA GLU A 22 -7.71 -24.82 -10.97
C GLU A 22 -8.47 -24.40 -9.71
N GLN A 23 -7.77 -23.92 -8.67
CA GLN A 23 -8.35 -23.57 -7.36
C GLN A 23 -8.32 -22.07 -7.11
N ILE A 24 -7.17 -21.44 -7.36
CA ILE A 24 -6.96 -20.01 -7.10
C ILE A 24 -6.05 -19.38 -8.16
N SER A 25 -6.29 -18.11 -8.47
CA SER A 25 -5.36 -17.32 -9.29
C SER A 25 -4.25 -16.78 -8.40
N ILE A 26 -3.02 -17.21 -8.66
CA ILE A 26 -1.82 -16.75 -7.94
C ILE A 26 -1.04 -15.79 -8.85
N LYS A 27 -0.67 -14.64 -8.31
CA LYS A 27 0.08 -13.58 -8.99
C LYS A 27 1.42 -13.36 -8.30
N ILE A 28 2.42 -12.92 -9.06
CA ILE A 28 3.76 -12.62 -8.57
C ILE A 28 3.90 -11.10 -8.52
N GLY A 29 3.95 -10.53 -7.33
CA GLY A 29 4.13 -9.10 -7.15
C GLY A 29 5.17 -8.75 -6.10
N LEU A 30 5.48 -7.47 -5.97
CA LEU A 30 6.34 -6.94 -4.91
C LEU A 30 5.73 -5.66 -4.33
N GLU A 31 5.89 -5.46 -3.04
CA GLU A 31 5.84 -4.13 -2.42
C GLU A 31 7.22 -3.49 -2.55
N CYS A 32 7.26 -2.28 -3.10
CA CYS A 32 8.50 -1.60 -3.43
C CYS A 32 8.41 -0.12 -3.05
N GLU A 33 9.55 0.43 -2.65
CA GLU A 33 9.72 1.85 -2.39
C GLU A 33 9.84 2.64 -3.69
N TYR A 34 9.47 3.92 -3.64
CA TYR A 34 9.88 4.90 -4.63
C TYR A 34 11.26 5.47 -4.28
N PHE A 35 12.31 4.80 -4.75
CA PHE A 35 13.68 5.30 -4.69
C PHE A 35 14.13 5.76 -6.08
N PRO A 36 14.17 7.07 -6.38
CA PRO A 36 14.43 7.60 -7.72
C PRO A 36 15.65 6.99 -8.41
N GLU A 37 16.75 6.82 -7.69
CA GLU A 37 18.00 6.26 -8.20
C GLU A 37 17.88 4.78 -8.60
N TYR A 38 16.98 4.02 -7.97
CA TYR A 38 16.79 2.59 -8.18
C TYR A 38 15.59 2.26 -9.10
N ILE A 39 14.78 3.24 -9.51
CA ILE A 39 13.65 3.00 -10.44
C ILE A 39 14.09 2.33 -11.75
N PRO A 40 15.19 2.71 -12.42
CA PRO A 40 15.65 2.00 -13.61
C PRO A 40 15.96 0.52 -13.35
N TRP A 41 16.59 0.23 -12.20
CA TRP A 41 16.88 -1.15 -11.79
C TRP A 41 15.60 -1.94 -11.51
N LEU A 42 14.63 -1.35 -10.80
CA LEU A 42 13.35 -1.99 -10.50
C LEU A 42 12.59 -2.35 -11.79
N LYS A 43 12.60 -1.47 -12.80
CA LYS A 43 12.01 -1.76 -14.12
C LYS A 43 12.66 -2.97 -14.81
N GLU A 44 13.99 -3.09 -14.74
CA GLU A 44 14.69 -4.26 -15.28
C GLU A 44 14.35 -5.53 -14.51
N ILE A 45 14.23 -5.47 -13.18
CA ILE A 45 13.80 -6.59 -12.34
C ILE A 45 12.39 -7.05 -12.71
N ILE A 46 11.43 -6.12 -12.81
CA ILE A 46 10.05 -6.38 -13.23
C ILE A 46 10.03 -7.14 -14.56
N LYS A 47 10.77 -6.65 -15.55
CA LYS A 47 10.85 -7.25 -16.89
C LYS A 47 11.51 -8.63 -16.86
N LYS A 48 12.67 -8.74 -16.21
CA LYS A 48 13.44 -9.99 -16.12
C LYS A 48 12.63 -11.12 -15.48
N HIS A 49 11.89 -10.81 -14.42
CA HIS A 49 11.13 -11.81 -13.67
C HIS A 49 9.68 -11.94 -14.11
N GLN A 50 9.20 -11.09 -15.02
CA GLN A 50 7.80 -11.05 -15.49
C GLN A 50 6.84 -10.94 -14.30
N LEU A 51 7.08 -9.93 -13.45
CA LEU A 51 6.20 -9.65 -12.32
C LEU A 51 4.82 -9.19 -12.84
N ASP A 52 3.76 -9.67 -12.21
CA ASP A 52 2.38 -9.32 -12.55
C ASP A 52 2.05 -7.89 -12.10
N TYR A 53 2.58 -7.43 -10.97
CA TYR A 53 2.39 -6.06 -10.47
C TYR A 53 3.46 -5.66 -9.44
N VAL A 54 3.58 -4.36 -9.18
CA VAL A 54 4.30 -3.81 -8.02
C VAL A 54 3.42 -2.77 -7.32
N ILE A 55 3.51 -2.68 -6.01
CA ILE A 55 2.71 -1.76 -5.18
C ILE A 55 3.64 -0.79 -4.47
N LEU A 56 3.18 0.44 -4.27
CA LEU A 56 4.00 1.49 -3.66
C LEU A 56 3.93 1.38 -2.13
N GLY A 57 4.96 0.79 -1.53
CA GLY A 57 5.23 0.89 -0.10
C GLY A 57 5.92 2.22 0.15
N ASN A 58 5.22 3.23 0.65
CA ASN A 58 5.82 4.53 0.94
C ASN A 58 6.40 4.53 2.37
N HIS A 59 7.51 3.84 2.58
CA HIS A 59 8.09 3.63 3.91
C HIS A 59 9.27 4.56 4.20
N HIS A 60 9.98 5.03 3.16
CA HIS A 60 11.11 5.94 3.30
C HIS A 60 11.12 7.05 2.23
N PHE A 61 11.73 8.18 2.56
CA PHE A 61 11.91 9.29 1.61
C PHE A 61 13.12 9.06 0.71
N HIS A 62 12.88 8.60 -0.53
CA HIS A 62 13.87 8.39 -1.61
C HIS A 62 15.00 7.39 -1.36
N THR A 63 15.31 7.07 -0.10
CA THR A 63 16.33 6.12 0.34
C THR A 63 16.09 5.72 1.80
N ASP A 64 16.43 4.49 2.15
CA ASP A 64 16.45 3.95 3.51
C ASP A 64 17.79 4.21 4.25
N GLU A 65 18.79 4.79 3.58
CA GLU A 65 20.10 5.07 4.18
C GLU A 65 20.14 6.40 4.95
N LYS A 66 19.29 7.36 4.58
CA LYS A 66 19.37 8.76 5.06
C LYS A 66 18.14 9.19 5.87
N PHE A 67 16.98 8.60 5.61
CA PHE A 67 15.72 8.98 6.21
C PHE A 67 15.15 7.84 7.05
N PRO A 68 14.52 8.14 8.19
CA PRO A 68 13.98 7.10 9.04
C PRO A 68 12.68 6.53 8.47
N TYR A 69 12.34 5.32 8.90
CA TYR A 69 11.08 4.65 8.53
C TYR A 69 9.85 5.48 8.97
N PHE A 70 9.00 5.84 8.01
CA PHE A 70 7.83 6.69 8.25
C PHE A 70 6.86 6.14 9.28
N GLY A 71 6.62 4.82 9.30
CA GLY A 71 5.67 4.19 10.22
C GLY A 71 6.10 4.22 11.70
N ARG A 72 7.30 4.70 12.02
CA ARG A 72 7.77 4.90 13.41
C ARG A 72 8.28 6.31 13.70
N HIS A 73 8.62 7.09 12.67
CA HIS A 73 9.35 8.35 12.83
C HIS A 73 8.68 9.55 12.16
N THR A 74 7.42 9.43 11.73
CA THR A 74 6.62 10.59 11.29
C THR A 74 6.03 11.30 12.50
N GLU A 75 6.85 12.03 13.24
CA GLU A 75 6.45 12.74 14.48
C GLU A 75 6.34 14.27 14.30
N THR A 76 6.86 14.79 13.18
CA THR A 76 6.94 16.22 12.88
C THR A 76 6.22 16.55 11.58
N VAL A 77 5.86 17.83 11.40
CA VAL A 77 5.29 18.33 10.14
C VAL A 77 6.25 18.10 8.98
N ASP A 78 7.55 18.34 9.16
CA ASP A 78 8.56 18.11 8.12
C ASP A 78 8.57 16.65 7.64
N MET A 79 8.52 15.67 8.55
CA MET A 79 8.45 14.26 8.17
C MET A 79 7.14 13.91 7.46
N LEU A 80 6.05 14.58 7.83
CA LEU A 80 4.75 14.41 7.19
C LEU A 80 4.73 14.98 5.76
N GLU A 81 5.40 16.11 5.54
CA GLU A 81 5.60 16.71 4.22
C GLU A 81 6.49 15.83 3.34
N LEU A 82 7.56 15.24 3.88
CA LEU A 82 8.36 14.24 3.16
C LEU A 82 7.55 13.00 2.78
N TYR A 83 6.68 12.51 3.67
CA TYR A 83 5.78 11.39 3.37
C TYR A 83 4.85 11.73 2.20
N GLU A 84 4.27 12.94 2.21
CA GLU A 84 3.40 13.42 1.14
C GLU A 84 4.15 13.48 -0.20
N GLU A 85 5.33 14.10 -0.21
CA GLU A 85 6.16 14.29 -1.40
C GLU A 85 6.48 12.94 -2.06
N SER A 86 7.04 11.99 -1.30
CA SER A 86 7.41 10.69 -1.87
C SER A 86 6.20 9.84 -2.27
N ALA A 87 5.06 9.96 -1.58
CA ALA A 87 3.82 9.29 -1.97
C ALA A 87 3.33 9.79 -3.33
N ILE A 88 3.32 11.12 -3.53
CA ILE A 88 2.85 11.74 -4.78
C ILE A 88 3.81 11.42 -5.93
N GLU A 89 5.11 11.57 -5.73
CA GLU A 89 6.10 11.26 -6.76
C GLU A 89 6.09 9.77 -7.15
N GLY A 90 5.96 8.89 -6.16
CA GLY A 90 5.80 7.46 -6.37
C GLY A 90 4.60 7.16 -7.25
N MET A 91 3.43 7.75 -6.95
CA MET A 91 2.23 7.61 -7.77
C MET A 91 2.42 8.19 -9.19
N GLU A 92 3.05 9.37 -9.31
CA GLU A 92 3.27 10.04 -10.60
C GLU A 92 4.31 9.34 -11.49
N SER A 93 5.14 8.47 -10.93
CA SER A 93 6.09 7.64 -11.69
C SER A 93 5.42 6.72 -12.71
N GLY A 94 4.13 6.42 -12.54
CA GLY A 94 3.35 5.52 -13.40
C GLY A 94 3.76 4.04 -13.31
N LEU A 95 4.57 3.67 -12.31
CA LEU A 95 5.10 2.32 -12.14
C LEU A 95 4.20 1.41 -11.31
N PHE A 96 3.58 1.95 -10.25
CA PHE A 96 2.91 1.17 -9.23
C PHE A 96 1.42 0.97 -9.52
N ALA A 97 0.89 -0.17 -9.09
CA ALA A 97 -0.52 -0.53 -9.29
C ALA A 97 -1.46 0.22 -8.32
N TYR A 98 -1.01 0.46 -7.09
CA TYR A 98 -1.71 1.21 -6.04
C TYR A 98 -0.73 1.68 -4.97
N LEU A 99 -1.18 2.61 -4.10
CA LEU A 99 -0.46 3.06 -2.90
C LEU A 99 -0.87 2.20 -1.70
N ALA A 100 0.08 1.43 -1.15
CA ALA A 100 -0.12 0.62 0.05
C ALA A 100 -0.30 1.52 1.27
N HIS A 101 -1.18 1.14 2.21
CA HIS A 101 -1.45 1.81 3.49
C HIS A 101 -1.16 3.35 3.48
N PRO A 102 -1.93 4.15 2.72
CA PRO A 102 -1.61 5.57 2.41
C PRO A 102 -1.63 6.51 3.63
N GLU A 103 -2.10 6.03 4.77
CA GLU A 103 -2.10 6.71 6.05
C GLU A 103 -1.04 6.16 7.02
N LEU A 104 -0.01 5.45 6.54
CA LEU A 104 1.04 4.83 7.37
C LEU A 104 1.65 5.81 8.39
N PHE A 105 1.74 7.10 8.06
CA PHE A 105 2.19 8.15 8.97
C PHE A 105 1.40 8.18 10.30
N MET A 106 0.13 7.77 10.32
CA MET A 106 -0.71 7.70 11.52
C MET A 106 -0.28 6.63 12.53
N ARG A 107 0.70 5.79 12.19
CA ARG A 107 1.33 4.92 13.19
C ARG A 107 2.23 5.66 14.18
N ALA A 108 2.79 6.79 13.77
CA ALA A 108 3.74 7.57 14.57
C ALA A 108 3.22 9.00 14.86
N TYR A 109 2.42 9.57 13.95
CA TYR A 109 1.98 10.96 14.10
C TYR A 109 0.99 11.12 15.26
N PRO A 110 1.16 12.10 16.16
CA PRO A 110 0.47 12.11 17.45
C PRO A 110 -1.07 12.21 17.38
N THR A 111 -1.61 12.95 16.40
CA THR A 111 -3.05 13.15 16.25
C THR A 111 -3.41 13.57 14.83
N PHE A 112 -4.62 13.27 14.39
CA PHE A 112 -5.11 13.66 13.06
C PHE A 112 -5.48 15.15 13.00
N ASP A 113 -4.47 16.00 12.92
CA ASP A 113 -4.58 17.45 13.00
C ASP A 113 -4.87 18.11 11.63
N ARG A 114 -4.64 19.43 11.55
CA ARG A 114 -4.82 20.18 10.29
C ARG A 114 -3.81 19.79 9.22
N HIS A 115 -2.57 19.44 9.60
CA HIS A 115 -1.54 19.03 8.65
C HIS A 115 -1.88 17.65 8.08
N CYS A 116 -2.30 16.69 8.92
CA CYS A 116 -2.79 15.39 8.43
C CYS A 116 -3.95 15.56 7.44
N ARG A 117 -4.93 16.43 7.75
CA ARG A 117 -6.04 16.73 6.83
C ARG A 117 -5.58 17.28 5.49
N LEU A 118 -4.56 18.14 5.49
CA LEU A 118 -4.03 18.77 4.28
C LEU A 118 -3.33 17.72 3.40
N ILE A 119 -2.36 17.01 3.97
CA ILE A 119 -1.56 16.03 3.21
C ILE A 119 -2.42 14.85 2.74
N SER A 120 -3.38 14.39 3.55
CA SER A 120 -4.31 13.32 3.17
C SER A 120 -5.12 13.72 1.94
N ARG A 121 -5.56 15.00 1.88
CA ARG A 121 -6.30 15.53 0.74
C ARG A 121 -5.43 15.62 -0.51
N HIS A 122 -4.17 16.02 -0.38
CA HIS A 122 -3.25 16.08 -1.52
C HIS A 122 -2.94 14.69 -2.07
N ILE A 123 -2.63 13.71 -1.20
CA ILE A 123 -2.44 12.30 -1.57
C ILE A 123 -3.70 11.75 -2.25
N CYS A 124 -4.89 11.93 -1.65
CA CYS A 124 -6.15 11.47 -2.23
C CYS A 124 -6.44 12.10 -3.59
N ARG A 125 -6.18 13.41 -3.76
CA ARG A 125 -6.35 14.08 -5.06
C ARG A 125 -5.39 13.58 -6.12
N ALA A 126 -4.14 13.31 -5.74
CA ALA A 126 -3.17 12.72 -6.66
C ALA A 126 -3.63 11.31 -7.09
N ALA A 127 -4.02 10.47 -6.13
CA ALA A 127 -4.55 9.13 -6.39
C ALA A 127 -5.76 9.16 -7.33
N ALA A 128 -6.77 10.00 -7.03
CA ALA A 128 -7.96 10.16 -7.86
C ALA A 128 -7.63 10.68 -9.27
N ARG A 129 -6.77 11.70 -9.39
CA ARG A 129 -6.32 12.25 -10.69
C ARG A 129 -5.63 11.19 -11.55
N LEU A 130 -4.80 10.36 -10.93
CA LEU A 130 -4.00 9.33 -11.60
C LEU A 130 -4.75 8.00 -11.79
N ASN A 131 -5.97 7.88 -11.25
CA ASN A 131 -6.74 6.64 -11.17
C ASN A 131 -5.96 5.51 -10.45
N ILE A 132 -5.22 5.87 -9.42
CA ILE A 132 -4.47 4.93 -8.58
C ILE A 132 -5.33 4.59 -7.35
N PRO A 133 -5.64 3.31 -7.11
CA PRO A 133 -6.36 2.88 -5.92
C PRO A 133 -5.53 3.13 -4.65
N LEU A 134 -6.23 3.29 -3.53
CA LEU A 134 -5.64 3.36 -2.20
C LEU A 134 -5.87 2.05 -1.47
N GLU A 135 -4.84 1.49 -0.83
CA GLU A 135 -5.01 0.27 -0.06
C GLU A 135 -5.65 0.54 1.31
N TYR A 136 -6.84 -0.02 1.54
CA TYR A 136 -7.44 -0.15 2.87
C TYR A 136 -6.77 -1.32 3.57
N ASN A 137 -5.65 -1.04 4.22
CA ASN A 137 -4.81 -2.04 4.85
C ASN A 137 -5.36 -2.45 6.23
N ILE A 138 -5.60 -3.74 6.44
CA ILE A 138 -6.16 -4.30 7.68
C ILE A 138 -5.13 -5.03 8.54
N GLY A 139 -3.84 -5.01 8.21
CA GLY A 139 -2.79 -5.78 8.91
C GLY A 139 -2.61 -5.39 10.37
N TYR A 140 -2.93 -4.14 10.74
CA TYR A 140 -2.89 -3.66 12.12
C TYR A 140 -4.25 -3.67 12.83
N ALA A 141 -5.33 -4.14 12.19
CA ALA A 141 -6.67 -4.03 12.76
C ALA A 141 -6.81 -4.76 14.10
N ALA A 142 -6.27 -5.98 14.21
CA ALA A 142 -6.30 -6.75 15.46
C ALA A 142 -5.45 -6.11 16.56
N TYR A 143 -4.23 -5.70 16.23
CA TYR A 143 -3.33 -5.02 17.16
C TYR A 143 -3.92 -3.70 17.67
N ASN A 144 -4.51 -2.90 16.77
CA ASN A 144 -5.13 -1.63 17.12
C ASN A 144 -6.33 -1.82 18.05
N GLU A 145 -7.16 -2.85 17.84
CA GLU A 145 -8.29 -3.17 18.72
C GLU A 145 -7.81 -3.60 20.11
N GLU A 146 -6.79 -4.45 20.19
CA GLU A 146 -6.22 -4.91 21.46
C GLU A 146 -5.57 -3.76 22.26
N GLN A 147 -4.87 -2.86 21.57
CA GLN A 147 -4.16 -1.74 22.19
C GLN A 147 -5.01 -0.47 22.32
N ASN A 148 -6.27 -0.50 21.88
CA ASN A 148 -7.16 0.67 21.79
C ASN A 148 -6.51 1.86 21.06
N LEU A 149 -5.85 1.56 19.93
CA LEU A 149 -5.18 2.53 19.07
C LEU A 149 -6.02 2.83 17.83
N THR A 150 -5.87 4.03 17.27
CA THR A 150 -6.42 4.40 15.97
C THR A 150 -5.25 4.83 15.08
N THR A 151 -4.67 3.85 14.37
CA THR A 151 -3.53 4.08 13.46
C THR A 151 -3.97 3.80 12.02
N ILE A 152 -3.62 2.64 11.46
CA ILE A 152 -4.02 2.21 10.13
C ILE A 152 -5.03 1.05 10.22
N PRO A 153 -6.20 1.12 9.57
CA PRO A 153 -6.68 2.25 8.78
C PRO A 153 -7.22 3.41 9.64
N HIS A 154 -6.91 4.66 9.29
CA HIS A 154 -7.36 5.83 10.07
C HIS A 154 -8.70 6.38 9.55
N PRO A 155 -9.79 6.41 10.35
CA PRO A 155 -11.12 6.79 9.85
C PRO A 155 -11.18 8.17 9.17
N ASP A 156 -10.46 9.16 9.70
CA ASP A 156 -10.48 10.52 9.13
C ASP A 156 -9.73 10.63 7.80
N PHE A 157 -8.74 9.78 7.54
CA PHE A 157 -8.13 9.68 6.22
C PHE A 157 -9.15 9.17 5.21
N TRP A 158 -9.89 8.10 5.56
CA TRP A 158 -10.87 7.49 4.66
C TRP A 158 -12.10 8.36 4.40
N LYS A 159 -12.50 9.21 5.34
CA LYS A 159 -13.50 10.28 5.06
C LYS A 159 -13.02 11.25 3.99
N ILE A 160 -11.73 11.59 3.98
CA ILE A 160 -11.13 12.45 2.95
C ILE A 160 -11.07 11.69 1.62
N ALA A 161 -10.62 10.43 1.62
CA ALA A 161 -10.59 9.59 0.44
C ALA A 161 -11.97 9.47 -0.24
N ALA A 162 -13.04 9.31 0.56
CA ALA A 162 -14.41 9.34 0.05
C ALA A 162 -14.75 10.69 -0.59
N SER A 163 -14.43 11.81 0.07
CA SER A 163 -14.74 13.15 -0.43
C SER A 163 -14.01 13.53 -1.73
N GLU A 164 -12.83 12.93 -1.97
CA GLU A 164 -12.02 13.15 -3.16
C GLU A 164 -12.28 12.08 -4.25
N ASN A 165 -13.27 11.21 -4.06
CA ASN A 165 -13.68 10.13 -4.99
C ASN A 165 -12.59 9.09 -5.28
N CYS A 166 -11.76 8.75 -4.29
CA CYS A 166 -10.79 7.66 -4.41
C CYS A 166 -11.49 6.30 -4.54
N THR A 167 -10.80 5.34 -5.15
CA THR A 167 -11.14 3.91 -5.08
C THR A 167 -10.26 3.22 -4.05
N ALA A 168 -10.76 2.11 -3.49
CA ALA A 168 -10.03 1.32 -2.50
C ALA A 168 -9.77 -0.10 -2.98
N ILE A 169 -8.64 -0.68 -2.58
CA ILE A 169 -8.40 -2.13 -2.59
C ILE A 169 -8.13 -2.57 -1.16
N ILE A 170 -8.67 -3.70 -0.72
CA ILE A 170 -8.42 -4.20 0.66
C ILE A 170 -7.16 -5.07 0.64
N GLY A 171 -6.18 -4.70 1.47
CA GLY A 171 -4.94 -5.45 1.66
C GLY A 171 -4.83 -5.96 3.11
N ILE A 172 -4.35 -7.19 3.29
CA ILE A 172 -4.23 -7.80 4.63
C ILE A 172 -2.87 -7.55 5.25
N ASP A 173 -1.84 -7.35 4.43
CA ASP A 173 -0.45 -7.20 4.89
C ASP A 173 -0.01 -8.38 5.78
N ALA A 174 -0.45 -9.57 5.39
CA ALA A 174 -0.29 -10.81 6.14
C ALA A 174 1.20 -11.19 6.23
N HIS A 175 1.67 -11.36 7.46
CA HIS A 175 3.01 -11.86 7.77
C HIS A 175 2.97 -13.23 8.45
N ASP A 176 1.77 -13.72 8.78
CA ASP A 176 1.46 -15.07 9.22
C ASP A 176 0.27 -15.61 8.41
N ASN A 177 0.23 -16.92 8.12
CA ASN A 177 -0.90 -17.50 7.37
C ASN A 177 -2.23 -17.39 8.14
N LEU A 178 -2.19 -17.30 9.47
CA LEU A 178 -3.36 -17.13 10.32
C LEU A 178 -4.09 -15.80 10.06
N ASP A 179 -3.39 -14.78 9.54
CA ASP A 179 -3.99 -13.50 9.17
C ASP A 179 -5.03 -13.67 8.05
N LEU A 180 -4.84 -14.68 7.18
CA LEU A 180 -5.77 -15.01 6.09
C LEU A 180 -6.99 -15.81 6.56
N GLU A 181 -6.92 -16.44 7.74
CA GLU A 181 -7.99 -17.28 8.28
C GLU A 181 -9.04 -16.48 9.07
N THR A 182 -8.80 -15.18 9.28
CA THR A 182 -9.64 -14.32 10.12
C THR A 182 -10.46 -13.33 9.27
N PRO A 183 -11.67 -13.71 8.80
CA PRO A 183 -12.45 -12.88 7.86
C PRO A 183 -13.08 -11.63 8.51
N ILE A 184 -13.05 -11.51 9.84
CA ILE A 184 -13.76 -10.44 10.56
C ILE A 184 -13.30 -9.05 10.12
N TYR A 185 -11.99 -8.83 9.97
CA TYR A 185 -11.45 -7.52 9.60
C TYR A 185 -11.70 -7.19 8.13
N TYR A 186 -11.67 -8.20 7.26
CA TYR A 186 -12.03 -8.03 5.85
C TYR A 186 -13.51 -7.63 5.69
N ASN A 187 -14.42 -8.32 6.39
CA ASN A 187 -15.86 -8.01 6.36
C ASN A 187 -16.17 -6.63 6.96
N ARG A 188 -15.47 -6.25 8.05
CA ARG A 188 -15.57 -4.89 8.61
C ARG A 188 -15.07 -3.85 7.63
N ALA A 189 -13.93 -4.07 6.97
CA ALA A 189 -13.40 -3.17 5.94
C ALA A 189 -14.38 -2.96 4.78
N LEU A 190 -14.98 -4.03 4.27
CA LEU A 190 -16.04 -3.95 3.25
C LEU A 190 -17.22 -3.09 3.72
N SER A 191 -17.70 -3.32 4.94
CA SER A 191 -18.82 -2.56 5.50
C SER A 191 -18.48 -1.07 5.65
N THR A 192 -17.30 -0.76 6.22
CA THR A 192 -16.81 0.62 6.37
C THR A 192 -16.69 1.34 5.02
N LEU A 193 -16.07 0.71 4.03
CA LEU A 193 -15.90 1.30 2.70
C LEU A 193 -17.24 1.51 1.99
N GLN A 194 -18.18 0.57 2.15
CA GLN A 194 -19.54 0.69 1.65
C GLN A 194 -20.30 1.87 2.29
N GLU A 195 -20.22 2.02 3.61
CA GLU A 195 -20.84 3.12 4.35
C GLU A 195 -20.26 4.48 3.95
N LEU A 196 -18.96 4.55 3.67
CA LEU A 196 -18.29 5.74 3.14
C LEU A 196 -18.60 6.01 1.66
N GLY A 197 -19.26 5.08 0.95
CA GLY A 197 -19.53 5.19 -0.48
C GLY A 197 -18.29 5.03 -1.36
N ILE A 198 -17.21 4.43 -0.86
CA ILE A 198 -15.98 4.20 -1.61
C ILE A 198 -16.12 2.93 -2.44
N LYS A 199 -15.84 3.03 -3.74
CA LYS A 199 -15.81 1.87 -4.63
C LYS A 199 -14.60 0.98 -4.30
N VAL A 200 -14.88 -0.21 -3.80
CA VAL A 200 -13.88 -1.28 -3.66
C VAL A 200 -13.63 -1.94 -5.01
N ILE A 201 -12.36 -2.04 -5.41
CA ILE A 201 -11.95 -2.78 -6.60
C ILE A 201 -11.41 -4.16 -6.20
N GLU A 202 -11.67 -5.16 -7.04
CA GLU A 202 -11.18 -6.53 -6.83
C GLU A 202 -10.02 -6.89 -7.77
N ARG A 203 -9.73 -6.00 -8.75
CA ARG A 203 -8.70 -6.22 -9.77
C ARG A 203 -7.95 -4.94 -10.05
N ILE A 204 -6.64 -5.07 -10.10
CA ILE A 204 -5.71 -4.03 -10.55
C ILE A 204 -5.22 -4.36 -11.97
N PRO A 205 -4.78 -3.35 -12.75
CA PRO A 205 -4.12 -3.63 -14.02
C PRO A 205 -2.81 -4.37 -13.79
N PHE A 206 -2.63 -5.53 -14.42
CA PHE A 206 -1.35 -6.23 -14.38
C PHE A 206 -0.39 -5.70 -15.43
N LEU A 207 0.91 -5.72 -15.12
CA LEU A 207 1.99 -5.34 -16.03
C LEU A 207 2.09 -6.30 -17.23
N THR A 208 1.65 -7.54 -17.05
CA THR A 208 1.63 -8.59 -18.08
C THR A 208 0.47 -8.46 -19.07
N GLU A 209 -0.50 -7.57 -18.80
CA GLU A 209 -1.66 -7.30 -19.67
C GLU A 209 -1.47 -6.08 -20.59
N ARG A 210 -0.31 -5.42 -20.54
CA ARG A 210 0.02 -4.21 -21.31
C ARG A 210 0.96 -4.47 -22.49
#